data_AF-A0A7W0SWQ0-F1
#
_entry.id   AF-A0A7W0SWQ0-F1
#
_cell.length_a   1.000
_cell.length_b   1.000
_cell.length_c   1.000
_cell.angle_alpha   90.00
_cell.angle_beta   90.00
_cell.angle_gamma   90.00
#
_symmetry.space_group_name_H-M   'P 1'
#
loop_
_entity.id
_entity.type
_entity.pdbx_description
1 polymer ?
#
loop_
_entity_poly.entity_id
_entity_poly.type
_entity_poly.pdbx_seq_one_letter_code
_entity_poly.pdbx_strand_id
1 'polypeptide(L)' 'LGTGPDTGSSSVPEESSTPTGEPTWRRSLMQALLGLGWNPREAEAAVQAVAPHAEERIERGHSVEVGVLLRQALSSLDRL' A
#
# COMPACT_ATOMS: atom_id res chain seq x y z
N LEU A 1 -25.75 37.94 23.65
CA LEU A 1 -26.25 37.16 22.49
C LEU A 1 -25.13 37.20 21.46
N GLY A 2 -24.33 36.15 21.44
CA GLY A 2 -23.17 36.03 20.56
C GLY A 2 -23.53 35.23 19.32
N THR A 3 -22.93 35.63 18.21
CA THR A 3 -22.74 34.80 17.03
C THR A 3 -21.42 35.28 16.41
N GLY A 4 -20.35 34.51 16.65
CA GLY A 4 -19.09 34.69 15.94
C GLY A 4 -19.22 34.14 14.52
N PRO A 5 -18.31 34.51 13.60
CA PRO A 5 -18.16 33.79 12.35
C PRO A 5 -17.38 32.49 12.62
N ASP A 6 -18.08 31.38 12.84
CA ASP A 6 -17.63 30.12 12.26
C ASP A 6 -17.84 30.28 10.74
N THR A 7 -16.83 30.18 9.90
CA THR A 7 -16.41 28.88 9.42
C THR A 7 -15.10 29.08 8.71
N GLY A 8 -14.00 28.82 9.43
CA GLY A 8 -12.83 28.27 8.78
C GLY A 8 -13.17 26.84 8.40
N SER A 9 -13.45 26.60 7.13
CA SER A 9 -13.30 25.26 6.58
C SER A 9 -12.71 25.43 5.19
N SER A 10 -11.39 25.42 5.16
CA SER A 10 -10.63 25.16 3.96
C SER A 10 -11.13 23.83 3.42
N SER A 11 -11.94 23.88 2.36
CA SER A 11 -12.35 22.69 1.62
C SER A 11 -11.10 22.13 0.96
N VAL A 12 -10.34 21.32 1.70
CA VAL A 12 -9.35 20.45 1.09
C VAL A 12 -10.15 19.46 0.23
N PRO A 13 -9.80 19.30 -1.06
CA PRO A 13 -10.49 18.34 -1.88
C PRO A 13 -10.38 16.97 -1.21
N GLU A 14 -11.54 16.37 -0.91
CA GLU A 14 -11.65 14.92 -0.83
C GLU A 14 -11.15 14.37 -2.18
N GLU A 15 -9.86 14.02 -2.23
CA GLU A 15 -9.36 13.05 -3.19
C GLU A 15 -10.11 11.76 -2.91
N SER A 16 -11.26 11.68 -3.58
CA SER A 16 -12.03 10.49 -3.84
C SER A 16 -11.08 9.45 -4.42
N SER A 17 -10.46 8.65 -3.55
CA SER A 17 -9.76 7.44 -3.98
C SER A 17 -10.85 6.45 -4.37
N THR A 18 -11.24 6.51 -5.63
CA THR A 18 -12.04 5.47 -6.29
C THR A 18 -11.32 4.13 -6.07
N PRO A 19 -11.96 3.12 -5.45
CA PRO A 19 -11.32 1.82 -5.21
C PRO A 19 -11.25 0.95 -6.49
N THR A 20 -11.02 1.58 -7.64
CA THR A 20 -10.67 0.93 -8.90
C THR A 20 -9.22 1.30 -9.26
N GLY A 21 -8.38 1.37 -8.23
CA GLY A 21 -6.94 1.47 -8.34
C GLY A 21 -6.35 0.26 -7.64
N GLU A 22 -5.22 -0.24 -8.14
CA GLU A 22 -4.48 -1.35 -7.57
C GLU A 22 -4.44 -1.30 -6.03
N PRO A 23 -4.51 -2.45 -5.35
CA PRO A 23 -4.58 -2.46 -3.89
C PRO A 23 -3.42 -1.67 -3.29
N THR A 24 -3.73 -0.76 -2.36
CA THR A 24 -2.79 0.24 -1.83
C THR A 24 -1.47 -0.36 -1.30
N TRP A 25 -1.53 -1.62 -0.85
CA TRP A 25 -0.35 -2.38 -0.40
C TRP A 25 0.63 -2.69 -1.54
N ARG A 26 0.16 -2.96 -2.77
CA ARG A 26 1.04 -3.25 -3.94
C ARG A 26 1.89 -2.03 -4.26
N ARG A 27 1.25 -0.87 -4.40
CA ARG A 27 1.95 0.39 -4.67
C ARG A 27 2.94 0.74 -3.55
N SER A 28 2.53 0.57 -2.30
CA SER A 28 3.39 0.87 -1.14
C SER A 28 4.62 -0.07 -1.08
N LEU A 29 4.43 -1.35 -1.37
CA LEU A 29 5.52 -2.33 -1.42
C LEU A 29 6.48 -2.06 -2.58
N MET A 30 5.95 -1.75 -3.77
CA MET A 30 6.75 -1.38 -4.94
C MET A 30 7.63 -0.16 -4.66
N GLN A 31 7.06 0.90 -4.09
CA GLN A 31 7.80 2.11 -3.73
C GLN A 31 8.89 1.82 -2.68
N ALA A 32 8.60 0.97 -1.69
CA ALA A 32 9.58 0.57 -0.69
C ALA A 32 10.76 -0.20 -1.30
N LEU A 33 10.48 -1.15 -2.20
CA LEU A 33 11.52 -1.94 -2.88
C LEU A 33 12.38 -1.07 -3.80
N LEU A 34 11.77 -0.16 -4.56
CA LEU A 34 12.51 0.79 -5.39
C LEU A 34 13.38 1.73 -4.53
N GLY A 35 12.88 2.21 -3.39
CA GLY A 35 13.64 3.03 -2.45
C GLY A 35 14.82 2.31 -1.78
N LEU A 36 14.75 0.98 -1.67
CA LEU A 36 15.84 0.12 -1.20
C LEU A 36 16.93 -0.13 -2.26
N GLY A 37 16.67 0.24 -3.52
CA GLY A 37 17.63 0.08 -4.62
C GLY A 37 17.41 -1.17 -5.49
N TRP A 38 16.32 -1.92 -5.29
CA TRP A 38 15.94 -3.03 -6.17
C TRP A 38 15.49 -2.52 -7.55
N ASN A 39 15.77 -3.27 -8.61
CA ASN A 39 15.32 -2.90 -9.94
C ASN A 39 13.80 -3.08 -10.10
N PRO A 40 13.14 -2.33 -11.02
CA PRO A 40 11.68 -2.41 -11.20
C PRO A 40 11.17 -3.81 -11.52
N ARG A 41 11.95 -4.59 -12.28
CA ARG A 41 11.63 -5.99 -12.61
C ARG A 41 11.62 -6.88 -11.37
N GLU A 42 12.60 -6.73 -10.49
CA GLU A 42 12.70 -7.51 -9.25
C GLU A 42 11.61 -7.08 -8.26
N ALA A 43 11.36 -5.79 -8.16
CA ALA A 43 10.29 -5.24 -7.32
C ALA A 43 8.92 -5.78 -7.73
N GLU A 44 8.60 -5.77 -9.02
CA GLU A 44 7.37 -6.37 -9.55
C GLU A 44 7.29 -7.88 -9.29
N ALA A 45 8.37 -8.62 -9.54
CA ALA A 45 8.41 -10.06 -9.28
C ALA A 45 8.14 -10.37 -7.80
N ALA A 46 8.72 -9.59 -6.89
CA ALA A 46 8.50 -9.75 -5.46
C ALA A 46 7.06 -9.40 -5.04
N VAL A 47 6.48 -8.33 -5.61
CA VAL A 47 5.07 -7.94 -5.38
C VAL A 47 4.11 -9.04 -5.86
N GLN A 48 4.38 -9.64 -7.03
CA GLN A 48 3.60 -10.76 -7.55
C GLN A 48 3.74 -12.00 -6.67
N ALA A 49 4.94 -12.30 -6.17
CA ALA A 49 5.16 -13.45 -5.28
C ALA A 49 4.40 -13.35 -3.95
N VAL A 50 4.23 -12.14 -3.40
CA VAL A 50 3.50 -11.93 -2.13
C VAL A 50 2.01 -11.63 -2.30
N ALA A 51 1.54 -11.38 -3.53
CA ALA A 51 0.13 -11.19 -3.84
C ALA A 51 -0.81 -12.26 -3.28
N PRO A 52 -0.57 -13.57 -3.45
CA PRO A 52 -1.45 -14.59 -2.89
C PRO A 52 -1.52 -14.53 -1.35
N HIS A 53 -0.42 -14.17 -0.68
CA HIS A 53 -0.40 -14.03 0.78
C HIS A 53 -1.19 -12.81 1.25
N ALA A 54 -1.12 -11.70 0.51
CA ALA A 54 -1.90 -10.50 0.79
C ALA A 54 -3.41 -10.76 0.60
N GLU A 55 -3.77 -11.39 -0.52
CA GLU A 55 -5.16 -11.74 -0.84
C GLU A 55 -5.75 -12.72 0.18
N GLU A 56 -4.99 -13.75 0.59
CA GLU A 56 -5.41 -14.67 1.66
C GLU A 56 -5.69 -13.94 2.98
N ARG A 57 -4.87 -12.95 3.34
CA ARG A 57 -5.13 -12.14 4.54
C ARG A 57 -6.40 -11.30 4.40
N ILE A 58 -6.62 -10.67 3.26
CA ILE A 58 -7.83 -9.89 2.99
C ILE A 58 -9.07 -10.79 3.10
N GLU A 59 -9.03 -11.98 2.47
CA GLU A 59 -10.13 -12.95 2.49
C GLU A 59 -10.44 -13.43 3.92
N ARG A 60 -9.40 -13.61 4.75
CA ARG A 60 -9.55 -13.93 6.18
C ARG A 60 -10.00 -12.74 7.04
N GLY A 61 -10.20 -11.55 6.46
CA GLY A 61 -10.52 -10.33 7.19
C GLY A 61 -9.36 -9.80 8.04
N HIS A 62 -8.12 -10.20 7.73
CA HIS A 62 -6.92 -9.74 8.40
C HIS A 62 -6.33 -8.52 7.69
N SER A 63 -5.79 -7.57 8.47
CA SER A 63 -5.09 -6.40 7.91
C SER A 63 -3.83 -6.80 7.14
N VAL A 64 -3.66 -6.18 5.97
CA VAL A 64 -2.46 -6.34 5.15
C VAL A 64 -1.35 -5.42 5.64
N GLU A 65 -0.60 -5.89 6.63
CA GLU A 65 0.62 -5.22 7.09
C GLU A 65 1.71 -5.23 6.01
N VAL A 66 2.09 -4.04 5.52
CA VAL A 66 3.12 -3.86 4.49
C VAL A 66 4.49 -4.36 4.96
N GLY A 67 4.83 -4.20 6.25
CA GLY A 67 6.09 -4.71 6.81
C GLY A 67 6.21 -6.24 6.74
N VAL A 68 5.10 -6.96 6.92
CA VAL A 68 5.07 -8.43 6.78
C VAL A 68 5.29 -8.82 5.32
N LEU A 69 4.62 -8.14 4.38
CA LEU A 69 4.78 -8.38 2.95
C LEU A 69 6.19 -8.04 2.47
N LEU A 70 6.81 -6.97 2.98
CA LEU A 70 8.17 -6.59 2.63
C LEU A 70 9.16 -7.69 3.04
N ARG A 71 9.04 -8.23 4.25
CA ARG A 71 9.88 -9.35 4.68
C ARG A 71 9.68 -10.59 3.81
N GLN A 72 8.44 -10.91 3.44
CA GLN A 72 8.17 -12.03 2.54
C GLN A 72 8.71 -11.80 1.13
N ALA A 73 8.59 -10.58 0.60
CA ALA A 73 9.11 -10.19 -0.70
C ALA A 73 10.64 -10.37 -0.75
N LEU A 74 11.35 -9.86 0.26
CA LEU A 74 12.80 -10.04 0.39
C LEU A 74 13.20 -11.51 0.53
N SER A 75 12.46 -12.30 1.32
CA SER A 75 12.71 -13.74 1.44
C SER A 75 12.43 -14.52 0.16
N SER A 76 11.56 -14.01 -0.72
CA SER A 76 11.31 -14.59 -2.03
C SER A 76 12.45 -14.28 -2.99
N LEU A 77 12.96 -13.04 -2.99
CA LEU A 77 14.08 -12.61 -3.82
C LEU A 77 15.38 -13.36 -3.47
N ASP A 78 15.64 -13.60 -2.19
CA ASP A 78 16.81 -14.34 -1.72
C ASP A 78 16.84 -15.81 -2.20
N ARG A 79 15.68 -16.37 -2.57
CA ARG A 79 15.53 -17.75 -3.06
C ARG A 79 15.50 -17.86 -4.58
N LEU A 80 15.50 -16.75 -5.30
CA LEU A 80 15.58 -16.71 -6.77
C LEU A 80 17.04 -16.84 -7.22
#